data_AF-A0A923LY14-F1
#
_entry.id   AF-A0A923LY14-F1
#
_cell.length_a   1.000
_cell.length_b   1.000
_cell.length_c   1.000
_cell.angle_alpha   90.00
_cell.angle_beta   90.00
_cell.angle_gamma   90.00
#
_symmetry.space_group_name_H-M   'P 1'
#
loop_
_entity.id
_entity.type
_entity.pdbx_description
1 polymer ?
#
loop_
_entity_poly.entity_id
_entity_poly.type
_entity_poly.pdbx_seq_one_letter_code
_entity_poly.pdbx_strand_id
1 'polypeptide(L)'
;MSITEETRREGHAAVDKAKRQAMILGCLHGRQMTARQIAYELGFSDLNAVKPRLTELRKAGRVKAVGKQKDPLTGVSVAVYEVVERCWKTVT
;
A
#
# COMPACT_ATOMS: atom_id res chain seq x y z
N MET A 1 -13.03 30.93 -12.31
CA MET A 1 -12.41 30.46 -11.05
C MET A 1 -13.50 29.68 -10.32
N SER A 2 -13.52 28.36 -10.49
CA SER A 2 -14.66 27.51 -10.14
C SER A 2 -14.28 26.53 -9.05
N ILE A 3 -14.73 26.82 -7.83
CA ILE A 3 -14.52 26.03 -6.60
C ILE A 3 -14.99 24.56 -6.76
N THR A 4 -15.91 24.30 -7.69
CA THR A 4 -16.49 22.98 -7.94
C THR A 4 -15.55 21.95 -8.56
N GLU A 5 -14.51 22.35 -9.30
CA GLU A 5 -13.55 21.38 -9.86
C GLU A 5 -12.51 20.91 -8.86
N GLU A 6 -12.12 21.80 -7.94
CA GLU A 6 -11.11 21.52 -6.91
C GLU A 6 -11.63 20.46 -5.93
N THR A 7 -12.87 20.62 -5.44
CA THR A 7 -13.49 19.66 -4.51
C THR A 7 -13.75 18.28 -5.15
N ARG A 8 -14.06 18.23 -6.46
CA ARG A 8 -14.26 16.97 -7.18
C ARG A 8 -12.93 16.21 -7.36
N ARG A 9 -11.85 16.92 -7.69
CA ARG A 9 -10.52 16.33 -7.87
C ARG A 9 -9.96 15.78 -6.56
N GLU A 10 -10.17 16.49 -5.46
CA GLU A 10 -9.80 16.03 -4.12
C GLU A 10 -10.59 14.79 -3.69
N GLY A 11 -11.90 14.76 -3.95
CA GLY A 11 -12.74 13.60 -3.70
C GLY A 11 -12.28 12.35 -4.47
N HIS A 12 -12.01 12.48 -5.78
CA HIS A 12 -11.50 11.37 -6.58
C HIS A 12 -10.13 10.87 -6.10
N ALA A 13 -9.20 11.77 -5.80
CA ALA A 13 -7.88 11.40 -5.31
C ALA A 13 -7.93 10.68 -3.94
N ALA A 14 -8.85 11.09 -3.06
CA ALA A 14 -9.08 10.44 -1.78
C ALA A 14 -9.69 9.03 -1.94
N VAL A 15 -10.65 8.86 -2.86
CA VAL A 15 -11.24 7.55 -3.18
C VAL A 15 -10.19 6.60 -3.77
N ASP A 16 -9.37 7.07 -4.71
CA ASP A 16 -8.27 6.27 -5.29
C ASP A 16 -7.24 5.85 -4.24
N LYS A 17 -6.93 6.73 -3.28
CA LYS A 17 -6.05 6.43 -2.15
C LYS A 17 -6.60 5.29 -1.30
N ALA A 18 -7.86 5.37 -0.88
CA ALA A 18 -8.49 4.35 -0.05
C ALA A 18 -8.58 3.01 -0.79
N LYS A 19 -8.97 3.02 -2.07
CA LYS A 19 -9.02 1.83 -2.91
C LYS A 19 -7.64 1.18 -3.02
N ARG A 20 -6.58 1.96 -3.24
CA ARG A 20 -5.21 1.43 -3.35
C ARG A 20 -4.70 0.85 -2.04
N GLN A 21 -5.02 1.48 -0.90
CA GLN A 21 -4.72 0.93 0.41
C GLN A 21 -5.42 -0.41 0.65
N ALA A 22 -6.69 -0.54 0.27
CA ALA A 22 -7.43 -1.80 0.37
C ALA A 22 -6.82 -2.91 -0.51
N MET A 23 -6.43 -2.59 -1.75
CA MET A 23 -5.74 -3.54 -2.65
C MET A 23 -4.42 -4.05 -2.05
N ILE A 24 -3.61 -3.15 -1.46
CA ILE A 24 -2.34 -3.52 -0.81
C ILE A 24 -2.58 -4.45 0.38
N LEU A 25 -3.58 -4.16 1.21
CA LEU A 25 -3.92 -5.00 2.36
C LEU A 25 -4.42 -6.38 1.94
N GLY A 26 -5.27 -6.45 0.91
CA GLY A 26 -5.72 -7.72 0.33
C GLY A 26 -4.55 -8.52 -0.25
N CYS A 27 -3.60 -7.86 -0.91
CA CYS A 27 -2.38 -8.49 -1.43
C CYS A 27 -1.52 -9.10 -0.31
N LEU A 28 -1.35 -8.39 0.81
CA LEU A 28 -0.57 -8.82 1.97
C LEU A 28 -1.32 -9.80 2.90
N HIS A 29 -2.59 -10.13 2.62
CA HIS A 29 -3.35 -11.02 3.48
C HIS A 29 -2.71 -12.43 3.50
N GLY A 30 -2.23 -12.84 4.68
CA GLY A 30 -1.53 -14.11 4.86
C GLY A 30 -0.16 -14.22 4.19
N ARG A 31 0.40 -13.11 3.67
CA ARG A 31 1.65 -13.09 2.91
C ARG A 31 2.59 -11.99 3.39
N GLN A 32 3.89 -12.24 3.30
CA GLN A 32 4.94 -11.26 3.56
C GLN A 32 5.57 -10.83 2.24
N MET A 33 5.52 -9.54 1.91
CA MET A 33 5.99 -9.04 0.62
C MET A 33 6.71 -7.70 0.72
N THR A 34 7.63 -7.46 -0.19
CA THR A 34 8.27 -6.15 -0.39
C THR A 34 7.36 -5.22 -1.19
N ALA A 35 7.60 -3.91 -1.11
CA ALA A 35 6.85 -2.91 -1.88
C ALA A 35 6.87 -3.19 -3.40
N ARG A 36 7.96 -3.77 -3.92
CA ARG A 36 8.08 -4.14 -5.34
C ARG A 36 7.20 -5.32 -5.70
N GLN A 37 7.26 -6.39 -4.90
CA GLN A 37 6.43 -7.57 -5.12
C GLN A 37 4.95 -7.20 -5.07
N ILE A 38 4.53 -6.37 -4.12
CA ILE A 38 3.15 -5.88 -4.05
C ILE A 38 2.79 -5.07 -5.31
N ALA A 39 3.67 -4.19 -5.78
CA ALA A 39 3.41 -3.42 -7.00
C ALA A 39 3.21 -4.34 -8.21
N TYR A 40 4.06 -5.35 -8.39
CA TYR A 40 3.95 -6.31 -9.49
C TYR A 40 2.71 -7.19 -9.39
N GLU A 41 2.38 -7.69 -8.20
CA GLU A 41 1.17 -8.49 -7.98
C GLU A 41 -0.10 -7.69 -8.34
N LEU A 42 -0.10 -6.39 -8.04
CA LEU A 42 -1.22 -5.49 -8.35
C LEU A 42 -1.17 -4.91 -9.78
N GLY A 43 -0.19 -5.31 -10.60
CA GLY A 43 -0.04 -4.85 -11.98
C GLY A 43 0.46 -3.41 -12.13
N PHE A 44 1.07 -2.83 -11.09
CA PHE A 44 1.65 -1.49 -11.13
C PHE A 44 3.09 -1.52 -11.65
N SER A 45 3.35 -0.70 -12.66
CA SER A 45 4.70 -0.47 -13.20
C SER A 45 5.53 0.46 -12.30
N ASP A 46 4.86 1.37 -11.57
CA ASP A 46 5.49 2.38 -10.74
C ASP A 46 5.36 2.06 -9.24
N LEU A 47 6.49 2.07 -8.53
CA LEU A 47 6.56 1.80 -7.10
C LEU A 47 5.93 2.92 -6.25
N ASN A 48 5.81 4.14 -6.77
CA ASN A 48 5.18 5.26 -6.04
C ASN A 48 3.66 5.11 -5.95
N ALA A 49 3.07 4.17 -6.70
CA ALA A 49 1.70 3.72 -6.44
C ALA A 49 1.56 3.08 -5.05
N VAL A 50 2.59 2.35 -4.58
CA VAL A 50 2.51 1.50 -3.38
C VAL A 50 3.28 2.09 -2.19
N LYS A 51 4.49 2.63 -2.39
CA LYS A 51 5.38 3.09 -1.29
C LYS A 51 4.74 4.12 -0.34
N PRO A 52 4.06 5.19 -0.82
CA PRO A 52 3.42 6.15 0.08
C PRO A 52 2.28 5.49 0.87
N ARG A 53 1.51 4.60 0.22
CA ARG A 53 0.37 3.90 0.83
C ARG A 53 0.81 2.90 1.90
N LEU A 54 1.89 2.15 1.66
CA LEU A 54 2.50 1.31 2.70
C LEU A 54 2.96 2.12 3.90
N THR A 55 3.54 3.31 3.67
CA THR A 55 3.98 4.18 4.76
C THR A 55 2.81 4.67 5.59
N GLU A 56 1.70 5.05 4.95
CA GLU A 56 0.45 5.43 5.62
C GLU A 56 -0.17 4.27 6.40
N LEU A 57 -0.28 3.09 5.78
CA LEU A 57 -0.80 1.88 6.42
C LEU A 57 0.06 1.46 7.62
N ARG A 58 1.38 1.65 7.53
CA ARG A 58 2.30 1.40 8.64
C ARG A 58 2.08 2.38 9.77
N LYS A 59 1.97 3.67 9.47
CA LYS A 59 1.65 4.71 10.46
C LYS A 59 0.30 4.46 11.14
N ALA A 60 -0.69 3.95 10.40
CA ALA A 60 -1.99 3.56 10.91
C ALA A 60 -2.00 2.20 11.65
N GLY A 61 -0.85 1.52 11.78
CA GLY A 61 -0.74 0.23 12.46
C GLY A 61 -1.43 -0.94 11.74
N ARG A 62 -1.80 -0.78 10.46
CA ARG A 62 -2.46 -1.83 9.66
C ARG A 62 -1.49 -2.82 9.05
N VAL A 63 -0.24 -2.39 8.83
CA VAL A 63 0.87 -3.23 8.38
C VAL A 63 2.09 -2.96 9.25
N LYS A 64 3.00 -3.93 9.34
CA LYS A 64 4.30 -3.76 10.00
C LYS A 64 5.42 -4.31 9.12
N ALA A 65 6.62 -3.75 9.30
CA ALA A 65 7.82 -4.32 8.67
C ALA A 65 8.33 -5.47 9.54
N VAL A 66 8.46 -6.66 8.95
CA VAL A 66 8.87 -7.90 9.65
C VAL A 66 10.29 -8.31 9.39
N GLY A 67 10.93 -7.70 8.39
CA GLY A 67 12.29 -8.02 8.02
C GLY A 67 12.78 -7.17 6.87
N LYS A 68 13.94 -7.55 6.36
CA LYS A 68 14.55 -6.95 5.17
C LYS A 68 14.95 -8.07 4.23
N GLN A 69 14.79 -7.82 2.93
CA GLN A 69 15.22 -8.70 1.86
C GLN A 69 16.06 -7.89 0.88
N LYS A 70 17.13 -8.48 0.32
CA LYS A 70 17.94 -7.82 -0.71
C LYS A 70 17.15 -7.81 -2.02
N ASP A 71 16.92 -6.63 -2.58
CA ASP A 71 16.30 -6.47 -3.89
C ASP A 71 17.28 -6.98 -4.95
N PRO A 72 16.90 -7.99 -5.76
CA PRO A 72 17.83 -8.58 -6.74
C PRO A 72 18.15 -7.63 -7.89
N LEU A 73 17.29 -6.65 -8.17
CA LEU A 73 17.48 -5.71 -9.27
C LEU A 73 18.41 -4.55 -8.88
N THR A 74 18.22 -3.97 -7.69
CA THR A 74 19.03 -2.81 -7.25
C THR A 74 20.18 -3.19 -6.32
N GLY A 75 20.19 -4.41 -5.78
CA GLY A 75 21.15 -4.87 -4.76
C GLY A 75 20.93 -4.27 -3.37
N VAL A 76 19.91 -3.41 -3.18
CA VAL A 76 19.64 -2.70 -1.94
C VAL A 76 18.72 -3.53 -1.02
N SER A 77 18.95 -3.49 0.28
CA SER A 77 18.05 -4.12 1.26
C SER A 77 16.74 -3.33 1.39
N VAL A 78 15.62 -3.98 1.07
CA VAL A 78 14.26 -3.42 1.14
C VAL A 78 13.46 -4.07 2.27
N ALA A 79 12.53 -3.32 2.85
CA ALA A 79 11.67 -3.84 3.91
C ALA A 79 10.62 -4.82 3.37
N VAL A 80 10.39 -5.89 4.13
CA VAL A 80 9.30 -6.85 3.94
C VAL A 80 8.16 -6.49 4.89
N TYR A 81 6.94 -6.45 4.39
CA TYR A 81 5.74 -6.02 5.12
C TYR A 81 4.76 -7.19 5.30
N GLU A 82 4.00 -7.15 6.39
CA GLU A 82 2.85 -8.03 6.63
C GLU A 82 1.67 -7.25 7.22
N VAL A 83 0.45 -7.76 7.04
CA VAL A 83 -0.76 -7.20 7.69
C VAL A 83 -0.74 -7.52 9.18
N VAL A 84 -1.13 -6.53 10.00
CA VAL A 84 -1.36 -6.75 11.42
C VAL A 84 -2.75 -7.37 11.57
N GLU A 85 -2.80 -8.65 11.96
CA GLU A 85 -3.99 -9.51 12.00
C GLU A 85 -5.17 -8.92 12.79
N ARG A 86 -4.92 -7.98 13.72
CA ARG A 86 -5.95 -7.27 14.48
C ARG A 86 -6.93 -6.44 13.63
N CYS A 87 -6.62 -6.12 12.37
CA CYS A 87 -7.35 -5.11 11.59
C CYS A 87 -8.15 -5.65 10.40
N TRP A 88 -8.24 -6.98 10.19
CA TRP A 88 -9.02 -7.57 9.09
C TRP A 88 -10.43 -8.04 9.51
N LYS A 89 -10.64 -8.32 10.79
CA LYS A 89 -11.95 -8.76 11.31
C LYS A 89 -12.89 -7.58 11.54
N THR A 90 -13.50 -7.04 10.49
CA THR A 90 -14.82 -6.37 10.53
C THR A 90 -15.22 -5.89 9.14
N VAL A 91 -15.72 -6.79 8.30
CA VAL A 91 -16.92 -6.56 7.48
C VAL A 91 -17.58 -7.93 7.36
N THR A 92 -18.60 -8.17 8.17
CA THR A 92 -19.53 -9.30 8.06
C THR A 92 -20.92 -8.69 8.00
#